data_AF-A0A514LF41-F1
#
_entry.id   AF-A0A514LF41-F1
#
_cell.length_a   1.000
_cell.length_b   1.000
_cell.length_c   1.000
_cell.angle_alpha   90.00
_cell.angle_beta   90.00
_cell.angle_gamma   90.00
#
_symmetry.space_group_name_H-M   'P 1'
#
loop_
_entity.id
_entity.type
_entity.pdbx_description
1 polymer ?
#
loop_
_entity_poly.entity_id
_entity_poly.type
_entity_poly.pdbx_seq_one_letter_code
_entity_poly.pdbx_strand_id
1 'polypeptide(L)'
;MDALSKNVKEELANALNDKDSAMFVTDGKLFSLEVHDMPSMEEIPNDLAQEIEEYSELKKSLQRYLDNPDMQRYTAKELRESRYDHRG
;
A
#
# COMPACT_ATOMS: atom_id res chain seq x y z
N MET A 1 23.47 4.11 -2.80
CA MET A 1 22.68 4.22 -1.55
C MET A 1 23.56 5.00 -0.59
N ASP A 2 23.34 6.32 -0.47
CA ASP A 2 24.13 7.15 0.43
C ASP A 2 23.82 6.80 1.89
N ALA A 3 24.86 6.69 2.69
CA ALA A 3 24.74 6.35 4.10
C ALA A 3 24.10 7.53 4.85
N LEU A 4 22.98 7.28 5.53
CA LEU A 4 22.33 8.27 6.38
C LEU A 4 23.32 8.86 7.39
N SER A 5 23.31 10.19 7.53
CA SER A 5 24.17 10.88 8.49
C SER A 5 23.87 10.43 9.92
N LYS A 6 24.87 10.52 10.80
CA LYS A 6 24.74 10.09 12.20
C LYS A 6 23.58 10.80 12.91
N ASN A 7 23.37 12.08 12.59
CA ASN A 7 22.29 12.88 13.17
C ASN A 7 20.91 12.37 12.72
N VAL A 8 20.75 12.00 11.45
CA VAL A 8 19.50 11.44 10.93
C VAL A 8 19.17 10.09 11.60
N LYS A 9 20.20 9.29 11.91
CA LYS A 9 20.01 8.03 12.65
C LYS A 9 19.55 8.25 14.09
N GLU A 10 20.11 9.25 14.76
CA GLU A 10 19.71 9.61 16.13
C GLU A 10 18.29 10.20 16.16
N GLU A 11 17.92 11.04 15.19
CA GLU A 11 16.56 11.58 15.07
C GLU A 11 15.53 10.50 14.72
N LEU A 12 15.86 9.53 13.86
CA LEU A 12 15.03 8.35 13.59
C LEU A 12 14.90 7.45 14.83
N ALA A 13 15.98 7.21 15.56
CA ALA A 13 15.94 6.41 16.78
C ALA A 13 15.06 7.08 17.84
N ASN A 14 15.12 8.40 17.98
CA ASN A 14 14.26 9.18 18.88
C ASN A 14 12.80 9.22 18.43
N ALA A 15 12.52 9.17 17.13
CA ALA A 15 11.17 9.04 16.57
C ALA A 15 10.53 7.71 16.94
N LEU A 16 11.30 6.62 16.82
CA LEU A 16 10.85 5.26 17.12
C LEU A 16 10.70 4.98 18.62
N ASN A 17 11.20 5.87 19.49
CA ASN A 17 11.20 5.72 20.95
C ASN A 17 10.03 6.48 21.60
N ASP A 18 8.79 6.15 21.23
CA ASP A 18 7.52 6.71 21.77
C ASP A 18 7.09 8.09 21.23
N LYS A 19 7.37 8.43 19.97
CA LYS A 19 6.77 9.63 19.34
C LYS A 19 6.15 9.31 17.99
N ASP A 20 4.86 9.58 17.86
CA ASP A 20 4.08 9.39 16.64
C ASP A 20 4.49 10.33 15.49
N SER A 21 5.50 11.17 15.69
CA SER A 21 6.03 12.02 14.62
C SER A 21 7.49 12.43 14.85
N ALA A 22 8.21 12.67 13.74
CA ALA A 22 9.54 13.25 13.73
C ALA A 22 9.77 14.12 12.48
N MET A 23 10.60 15.15 12.64
CA MET A 23 11.05 16.00 11.55
C MET A 23 12.56 16.08 11.54
N PHE A 24 13.18 15.97 10.38
CA PHE A 24 14.63 16.04 10.22
C PHE A 24 15.04 16.64 8.88
N VAL A 25 16.28 17.16 8.80
CA VAL A 25 16.82 17.78 7.60
C VAL A 25 17.98 16.95 7.05
N THR A 26 17.90 16.57 5.77
CA THR A 26 18.98 15.90 5.04
C THR A 26 19.13 16.51 3.66
N ASP A 27 20.37 16.77 3.24
CA ASP A 27 20.72 17.43 1.98
C ASP A 27 19.95 18.74 1.70
N GLY A 28 19.73 19.54 2.76
CA GLY A 28 19.00 20.80 2.69
C GLY A 28 17.48 20.65 2.46
N LYS A 29 16.94 19.43 2.55
CA LYS A 29 15.51 19.15 2.44
C LYS A 29 14.94 18.73 3.79
N LEU A 30 13.77 19.26 4.14
CA LEU A 30 13.02 18.93 5.35
C LEU A 30 12.13 17.70 5.08
N PHE A 31 12.22 16.71 5.97
CA PHE A 31 11.40 15.51 5.95
C PHE A 31 10.58 15.43 7.24
N SER A 32 9.30 15.10 7.11
CA SER A 32 8.39 14.80 8.21
C SER A 32 7.94 13.34 8.12
N LEU A 33 8.05 12.62 9.22
CA LEU A 33 7.59 11.25 9.39
C LEU A 33 6.49 11.28 10.45
N GLU A 34 5.29 10.83 10.11
CA GLU A 34 4.17 10.66 11.04
C GLU A 34 3.84 9.17 11.08
N VAL A 35 3.84 8.59 12.27
CA VAL A 35 3.38 7.22 12.52
C VAL A 35 1.90 7.34 12.84
N HIS A 36 1.05 6.90 11.93
CA HIS A 36 -0.34 6.68 12.26
C HIS A 36 -0.44 5.33 12.97
N ASP A 37 -1.00 5.33 14.18
CA ASP A 37 -1.63 4.16 14.77
C ASP A 37 -2.78 3.74 13.86
N MET A 38 -2.46 3.06 12.76
CA MET A 38 -3.43 2.11 12.25
C MET A 38 -3.56 1.08 13.37
N PRO A 39 -4.79 0.76 13.84
CA PRO A 39 -4.94 -0.46 14.60
C PRO A 39 -4.22 -1.52 13.78
N SER A 40 -3.30 -2.26 14.39
CA SER A 40 -2.77 -3.43 13.75
C SER A 40 -4.00 -4.17 13.27
N MET A 41 -4.25 -4.15 11.95
CA MET A 41 -4.82 -5.31 11.33
C MET A 41 -3.77 -6.34 11.68
N GLU A 42 -3.96 -6.98 12.84
CA GLU A 42 -3.61 -8.36 12.98
C GLU A 42 -3.95 -8.92 11.61
N GLU A 43 -2.93 -9.44 10.92
CA GLU A 43 -3.12 -10.46 9.93
C GLU A 43 -3.78 -11.64 10.67
N ILE A 44 -5.00 -11.43 11.16
CA ILE A 44 -5.99 -12.47 11.23
C ILE A 44 -5.94 -12.98 9.79
N PRO A 45 -5.65 -14.26 9.57
CA PRO A 45 -5.99 -14.87 8.30
C PRO A 45 -7.52 -14.80 8.24
N ASN A 46 -8.04 -13.61 7.96
CA ASN A 46 -9.44 -13.32 7.73
C ASN A 46 -9.73 -14.17 6.53
N ASP A 47 -10.44 -15.25 6.80
CA ASP A 47 -10.90 -16.18 5.82
C ASP A 47 -11.51 -15.33 4.71
N LEU A 48 -10.87 -15.31 3.54
CA LEU A 48 -11.34 -14.52 2.39
C LEU A 48 -12.82 -14.80 2.12
N ALA A 49 -13.29 -16.00 2.46
CA ALA A 49 -14.69 -16.36 2.43
C ALA A 49 -15.56 -15.49 3.35
N GLN A 50 -15.11 -15.24 4.58
CA GLN A 50 -15.80 -14.37 5.53
C GLN A 50 -15.82 -12.92 5.05
N GLU A 51 -14.71 -12.38 4.54
CA GLU A 51 -14.66 -11.03 3.97
C GLU A 51 -15.65 -10.89 2.79
N ILE A 52 -15.69 -11.88 1.90
CA ILE A 52 -16.64 -11.89 0.78
C ILE A 52 -18.09 -11.95 1.26
N GLU A 53 -18.40 -12.70 2.32
CA GLU A 53 -19.76 -12.76 2.88
C GLU A 53 -20.16 -11.47 3.61
N GLU A 54 -19.22 -10.84 4.33
CA GLU A 54 -19.46 -9.58 5.06
C GLU A 54 -19.70 -8.41 4.09
N TYR A 55 -18.99 -8.37 2.96
CA TYR A 55 -19.10 -7.29 1.97
C TYR A 55 -19.98 -7.67 0.77
N SER A 56 -21.27 -7.37 0.87
CA SER A 56 -22.24 -7.68 -0.20
C SER A 56 -21.90 -7.08 -1.57
N GLU A 57 -21.26 -5.92 -1.63
CA GLU A 57 -20.81 -5.30 -2.89
C GLU A 57 -19.64 -6.06 -3.52
N LEU A 58 -18.71 -6.57 -2.68
CA LEU A 58 -17.61 -7.42 -3.14
C LEU A 58 -18.16 -8.74 -3.69
N LYS A 59 -19.09 -9.38 -2.98
CA LYS A 59 -19.77 -10.59 -3.44
C LYS A 59 -20.46 -10.41 -4.78
N LYS A 60 -21.21 -9.32 -4.97
CA LYS A 60 -21.87 -8.99 -6.25
C LYS A 60 -20.85 -8.76 -7.37
N SER A 61 -19.75 -8.06 -7.08
CA SER A 61 -18.69 -7.79 -8.05
C SER A 61 -18.01 -9.09 -8.53
N LEU A 62 -17.65 -9.96 -7.59
CA LEU A 62 -17.08 -11.28 -7.88
C LEU A 62 -18.07 -12.18 -8.62
N GLN A 63 -19.34 -12.18 -8.23
CA GLN A 63 -20.37 -12.95 -8.93
C GLN A 63 -20.54 -12.48 -10.38
N ARG A 64 -20.57 -11.17 -10.62
CA ARG A 64 -20.59 -10.62 -12.00
C ARG A 64 -19.38 -11.06 -12.83
N TYR A 65 -18.21 -11.17 -12.21
CA TYR A 65 -17.02 -11.68 -12.88
C TYR A 65 -17.14 -13.17 -13.23
N LEU A 66 -17.71 -13.98 -12.32
CA LEU A 66 -17.93 -15.42 -12.57
C LEU A 66 -19.03 -15.69 -13.60
N ASP A 67 -20.10 -14.88 -13.59
CA ASP A 67 -21.24 -15.01 -14.50
C ASP A 67 -20.94 -14.55 -15.93
N ASN A 68 -19.82 -13.84 -16.15
CA ASN A 68 -19.40 -13.36 -17.47
C ASN A 68 -18.12 -14.07 -17.94
N PRO A 69 -18.21 -15.30 -18.48
CA PRO A 69 -17.05 -16.05 -18.97
C PRO A 69 -16.33 -15.34 -20.11
N ASP A 70 -17.03 -14.46 -20.84
CA ASP A 70 -16.50 -13.67 -21.95
C ASP A 70 -15.77 -12.38 -21.51
N MET A 71 -15.76 -12.06 -20.21
CA MET A 71 -15.04 -10.90 -19.71
C MET A 71 -13.54 -11.07 -19.95
N GLN A 72 -12.96 -10.19 -20.78
CA GLN A 72 -11.54 -10.22 -21.08
C GLN A 72 -10.71 -10.02 -19.81
N ARG A 73 -9.88 -11.03 -19.51
CA ARG A 73 -8.97 -11.02 -18.37
C ARG A 73 -7.66 -10.44 -18.84
N TYR A 74 -7.34 -9.25 -18.34
CA TYR A 74 -6.06 -8.63 -18.58
C TYR A 74 -5.14 -8.84 -17.38
N THR A 75 -3.98 -9.39 -17.64
CA THR A 75 -2.86 -9.41 -16.70
C THR A 75 -2.32 -7.99 -16.53
N ALA A 76 -1.64 -7.75 -15.40
CA ALA A 76 -0.96 -6.47 -15.16
C ALA A 76 0.04 -6.11 -16.28
N LYS A 77 0.63 -7.14 -16.91
CA LYS A 77 1.52 -6.98 -18.06
C LYS A 77 0.76 -6.50 -19.30
N GLU A 78 -0.38 -7.10 -19.64
CA GLU A 78 -1.19 -6.67 -20.78
C GLU A 78 -1.77 -5.26 -20.59
N LEU A 79 -2.20 -4.91 -19.38
CA LEU A 79 -2.63 -3.54 -19.06
C LEU A 79 -1.48 -2.53 -19.15
N ARG A 80 -0.27 -2.95 -18.83
CA ARG A 80 0.93 -2.13 -18.98
C ARG A 80 1.24 -1.93 -20.46
N GLU A 81 1.27 -2.99 -21.25
CA GLU A 81 1.53 -2.96 -22.69
C GLU A 81 0.49 -2.13 -23.45
N SER A 82 -0.81 -2.31 -23.17
CA SER A 82 -1.89 -1.50 -23.75
C SER A 82 -1.71 0.00 -23.52
N ARG A 83 -1.21 0.41 -22.33
CA ARG A 83 -0.93 1.82 -22.03
C ARG A 83 0.28 2.38 -22.77
N TYR A 84 1.24 1.54 -23.13
CA TYR A 84 2.42 1.95 -23.91
C TYR A 84 2.14 1.96 -25.41
N ASP A 85 1.28 1.07 -25.92
CA ASP A 85 0.88 1.05 -27.33
C ASP A 85 0.07 2.29 -27.74
N HIS A 86 -0.63 2.94 -26.81
CA HIS A 86 -1.35 4.21 -27.06
C HIS A 86 -0.45 5.46 -27.08
N ARG A 87 0.88 5.31 -26.94
CA ARG A 87 1.84 6.42 -27.00
C ARG A 87 2.70 6.43 -28.28
N GLY A 88 2.36 5.62 -29.27
CA GLY A 88 3.00 5.57 -30.59
C GLY A 88 2.36 6.50 -31.61
#